data_AF-A0AAU5N563-F1
#
_entry.id   AF-A0AAU5N563-F1
#
_cell.length_a   1.000
_cell.length_b   1.000
_cell.length_c   1.000
_cell.angle_alpha   90.00
_cell.angle_beta   90.00
_cell.angle_gamma   90.00
#
_symmetry.space_group_name_H-M   'P 1'
#
loop_
_entity.id
_entity.type
_entity.pdbx_description
1 polymer ?
#
loop_
_entity_poly.entity_id
_entity_poly.type
_entity_poly.pdbx_seq_one_letter_code
_entity_poly.pdbx_strand_id
1 'polypeptide(L)'
;MTSTQARHTRRAVLQAVVDAGTRCNSVDPELWFRADEEPDTEWHPRRAQAIRICTGCPVRAACEELALRDGDGQPDADDMVRAGLTGPELAAVRTVQAVRLAAAVAADRDTEQRELHDLLAQVQSEAVSTLDRKVDGVRVPTARVQAEQNVLVHMLTARIREIRTARRARTGWEVAA
;
A
#
# COMPACT_ATOMS: atom_id res chain seq x y z
N MET A 1 -9.22 22.10 6.78
CA MET A 1 -8.84 20.68 6.92
C MET A 1 -8.81 20.32 8.38
N THR A 2 -9.56 19.29 8.81
CA THR A 2 -9.50 18.80 10.19
C THR A 2 -8.27 17.91 10.39
N SER A 3 -7.76 17.81 11.63
CA SER A 3 -6.64 16.91 11.98
C SER A 3 -6.88 15.47 11.52
N THR A 4 -8.13 15.03 11.47
CA THR A 4 -8.56 13.70 11.02
C THR A 4 -8.41 13.55 9.51
N GLN A 5 -8.88 14.50 8.69
CA GLN A 5 -8.65 14.52 7.22
C GLN A 5 -7.17 14.56 6.83
N ALA A 6 -6.34 15.29 7.60
CA ALA A 6 -4.89 15.34 7.38
C ALA A 6 -4.18 14.01 7.74
N ARG A 7 -4.72 13.23 8.69
CA ARG A 7 -4.23 11.87 8.97
C ARG A 7 -4.67 10.87 7.91
N HIS A 8 -5.90 10.99 7.39
CA HIS A 8 -6.45 10.09 6.36
C HIS A 8 -5.70 10.13 5.02
N THR A 9 -5.22 11.30 4.61
CA THR A 9 -4.40 11.45 3.39
C THR A 9 -2.94 11.05 3.61
N ARG A 10 -2.52 10.88 4.86
CA ARG A 10 -1.11 10.72 5.21
C ARG A 10 -0.51 9.42 4.67
N ARG A 11 -1.21 8.29 4.71
CA ARG A 11 -0.67 7.03 4.17
C ARG A 11 -0.43 7.11 2.66
N ALA A 12 -1.41 7.59 1.90
CA ALA A 12 -1.26 7.77 0.45
C ALA A 12 -0.14 8.76 0.12
N VAL A 13 -0.01 9.85 0.88
CA VAL A 13 1.10 10.81 0.74
C VAL A 13 2.45 10.17 1.07
N LEU A 14 2.54 9.37 2.14
CA LEU A 14 3.77 8.65 2.47
C LEU A 14 4.16 7.67 1.37
N GLN A 15 3.20 6.93 0.81
CA GLN A 15 3.44 6.00 -0.28
C GLN A 15 3.92 6.75 -1.52
N ALA A 16 3.25 7.84 -1.92
CA ALA A 16 3.66 8.65 -3.06
C ALA A 16 5.07 9.26 -2.89
N VAL A 17 5.42 9.69 -1.68
CA VAL A 17 6.77 10.16 -1.35
C VAL A 17 7.79 9.04 -1.52
N VAL A 18 7.50 7.85 -1.00
CA VAL A 18 8.35 6.67 -1.16
C VAL A 18 8.50 6.35 -2.66
N ASP A 19 7.41 6.12 -3.38
CA ASP A 19 7.42 5.77 -4.81
C ASP A 19 8.22 6.75 -5.67
N ALA A 20 8.13 8.06 -5.38
CA ALA A 20 8.82 9.10 -6.13
C ALA A 20 10.32 9.23 -5.77
N GLY A 21 10.76 8.75 -4.60
CA GLY A 21 12.04 9.14 -4.02
C GLY A 21 12.90 8.02 -3.45
N THR A 22 12.51 6.74 -3.54
CA THR A 22 13.37 5.64 -3.06
C THR A 22 14.64 5.54 -3.88
N ARG A 23 15.75 5.25 -3.21
CA ARG A 23 17.01 4.86 -3.86
C ARG A 23 17.11 3.36 -4.13
N CYS A 24 16.25 2.56 -3.51
CA CYS A 24 16.30 1.10 -3.59
C CYS A 24 15.54 0.53 -4.80
N ASN A 25 14.80 1.34 -5.56
CA ASN A 25 13.97 0.86 -6.67
C ASN A 25 14.74 0.16 -7.80
N SER A 26 16.02 0.50 -7.98
CA SER A 26 16.90 -0.11 -8.98
C SER A 26 17.87 -1.16 -8.39
N VAL A 27 17.68 -1.52 -7.13
CA VAL A 27 18.51 -2.50 -6.42
C VAL A 27 17.77 -3.84 -6.43
N ASP A 28 18.52 -4.94 -6.56
CA ASP A 28 17.98 -6.29 -6.48
C ASP A 28 17.12 -6.46 -5.21
N PRO A 29 15.82 -6.85 -5.33
CA PRO A 29 14.96 -7.13 -4.19
C PRO A 29 15.58 -8.11 -3.20
N GLU A 30 16.35 -9.09 -3.69
CA GLU A 30 16.97 -10.09 -2.83
C GLU A 30 17.87 -9.44 -1.79
N LEU A 31 18.54 -8.31 -2.07
CA LEU A 31 19.41 -7.61 -1.13
C LEU A 31 18.73 -7.31 0.23
N TRP A 32 17.42 -7.10 0.22
CA TRP A 32 16.65 -6.65 1.38
C TRP A 32 16.14 -7.79 2.25
N PHE A 33 16.17 -9.04 1.76
CA PHE A 33 15.61 -10.21 2.44
C PHE A 33 16.68 -11.28 2.60
N ARG A 34 16.69 -11.93 3.76
CA ARG A 34 17.49 -13.12 4.01
C ARG A 34 16.87 -14.29 3.24
N ALA A 35 17.70 -15.06 2.54
CA ALA A 35 17.21 -16.27 1.90
C ALA A 35 16.98 -17.39 2.92
N ASP A 36 16.13 -18.35 2.58
CA ASP A 36 15.91 -19.55 3.40
C ASP A 36 17.25 -20.25 3.65
N GLU A 37 17.50 -20.59 4.93
CA GLU A 37 18.73 -21.26 5.39
C GLU A 37 20.05 -20.51 5.10
N GLU A 38 20.00 -19.24 4.71
CA GLU A 38 21.21 -18.45 4.44
C GLU A 38 22.06 -18.33 5.73
N PRO A 39 23.36 -18.65 5.69
CA PRO A 39 24.23 -18.51 6.85
C PRO A 39 24.43 -17.05 7.28
N ASP A 40 24.59 -16.81 8.59
CA ASP A 40 24.86 -15.46 9.13
C ASP A 40 26.10 -14.82 8.50
N THR A 41 27.10 -15.62 8.11
CA THR A 41 28.34 -15.15 7.47
C THR A 41 28.09 -14.51 6.10
N GLU A 42 27.04 -14.92 5.40
CA GLU A 42 26.64 -14.38 4.10
C GLU A 42 25.61 -13.25 4.28
N TRP A 43 24.67 -13.44 5.21
CA TRP A 43 23.63 -12.47 5.47
C TRP A 43 24.16 -11.17 6.09
N HIS A 44 25.03 -11.23 7.10
CA HIS A 44 25.48 -10.05 7.83
C HIS A 44 26.14 -8.96 6.96
N PRO A 45 27.07 -9.28 6.02
CA PRO A 45 27.62 -8.30 5.10
C PRO A 45 26.54 -7.65 4.20
N ARG A 46 25.58 -8.46 3.74
CA ARG A 46 24.49 -8.07 2.85
C ARG A 46 23.49 -7.16 3.57
N ARG A 47 23.08 -7.54 4.78
CA ARG A 47 22.32 -6.71 5.72
C ARG A 47 23.00 -5.36 5.96
N ALA A 48 24.30 -5.34 6.22
CA ALA A 48 25.05 -4.10 6.43
C ALA A 48 25.05 -3.22 5.17
N GLN A 49 25.12 -3.82 3.98
CA GLN A 49 24.98 -3.09 2.71
C GLN A 49 23.59 -2.49 2.54
N ALA A 50 22.53 -3.26 2.78
CA ALA A 50 21.15 -2.79 2.75
C ALA A 50 20.94 -1.60 3.70
N ILE A 51 21.40 -1.70 4.95
CA ILE A 51 21.31 -0.63 5.95
C ILE A 51 22.01 0.65 5.47
N ARG A 52 23.20 0.54 4.87
CA ARG A 52 23.94 1.69 4.32
C ARG A 52 23.14 2.40 3.21
N ILE A 53 22.52 1.65 2.30
CA ILE A 53 21.71 2.22 1.23
C ILE A 53 20.50 2.96 1.80
N CYS A 54 19.79 2.34 2.75
CA CYS A 54 18.64 2.98 3.41
C CYS A 54 19.03 4.24 4.18
N THR A 55 20.19 4.25 4.85
CA THR A 55 20.68 5.40 5.63
C THR A 55 20.87 6.64 4.77
N GLY A 56 21.28 6.47 3.51
CA GLY A 56 21.40 7.57 2.54
C GLY A 56 20.10 7.93 1.82
N CYS A 57 18.99 7.22 2.06
CA CYS A 57 17.75 7.39 1.31
C CYS A 57 16.98 8.64 1.80
N PRO A 58 16.63 9.61 0.92
CA PRO A 58 15.95 10.84 1.34
C PRO A 58 14.54 10.59 1.89
N VAL A 59 13.93 9.47 1.51
CA VAL A 59 12.58 9.08 1.93
C VAL A 59 12.57 8.06 3.07
N ARG A 60 13.72 7.85 3.74
CA ARG A 60 13.87 6.83 4.80
C ARG A 60 12.80 6.95 5.88
N ALA A 61 12.55 8.15 6.39
CA ALA A 61 11.55 8.38 7.45
C ALA A 61 10.11 8.06 7.00
N ALA A 62 9.79 8.32 5.73
CA ALA A 62 8.48 7.96 5.17
C ALA A 62 8.35 6.44 5.00
N CYS A 63 9.41 5.78 4.54
CA CYS A 63 9.49 4.32 4.42
C CYS A 63 9.38 3.65 5.79
N GLU A 64 10.04 4.19 6.83
CA GLU A 64 9.96 3.71 8.21
C GLU A 64 8.54 3.79 8.76
N GLU A 65 7.89 4.96 8.63
CA GLU A 65 6.51 5.14 9.08
C GLU A 65 5.54 4.17 8.39
N LEU A 66 5.74 3.87 7.10
CA LEU A 66 4.94 2.86 6.39
C LEU A 66 5.23 1.45 6.91
N ALA A 67 6.51 1.07 7.04
CA ALA A 67 6.92 -0.25 7.56
C ALA A 67 6.28 -0.53 8.93
N LEU A 68 6.32 0.46 9.83
CA LEU A 68 5.74 0.34 11.17
C LEU A 68 4.22 0.20 11.16
N ARG A 69 3.53 0.88 10.23
CA ARG A 69 2.07 0.79 10.05
C ARG A 69 1.65 -0.53 9.40
N ASP A 70 2.47 -1.04 8.48
CA ASP A 70 2.27 -2.31 7.78
C ASP A 70 2.54 -3.51 8.67
N GLY A 71 3.31 -3.28 9.74
CA GLY A 71 3.64 -4.29 10.73
C GLY A 71 4.84 -5.14 10.34
N ASP A 72 5.73 -4.59 9.51
CA ASP A 72 6.97 -5.21 9.10
C ASP A 72 7.89 -5.54 10.27
N GLY A 73 8.69 -6.60 10.06
CA GLY A 73 9.66 -7.11 11.02
C GLY A 73 9.04 -7.98 12.09
N GLN A 74 9.74 -9.07 12.42
CA GLN A 74 9.44 -9.92 13.57
C GLN A 74 10.47 -9.71 14.68
N PRO A 75 10.06 -9.78 15.96
CA PRO A 75 10.98 -9.56 17.08
C PRO A 75 12.11 -10.59 17.12
N ASP A 76 11.86 -11.80 16.62
CA ASP A 76 12.78 -12.94 16.75
C ASP A 76 13.34 -13.41 15.39
N ALA A 77 13.13 -12.65 14.31
CA ALA A 77 13.63 -12.99 12.98
C ALA A 77 14.41 -11.84 12.36
N ASP A 78 15.69 -12.07 12.06
CA ASP A 78 16.54 -11.18 11.27
C ASP A 78 16.52 -11.60 9.81
N ASP A 79 15.34 -11.46 9.20
CA ASP A 79 15.00 -11.94 7.86
C ASP A 79 14.92 -10.83 6.81
N MET A 80 15.00 -9.56 7.22
CA MET A 80 14.79 -8.43 6.32
C MET A 80 15.44 -7.13 6.79
N VAL A 81 15.65 -6.20 5.85
CA VAL A 81 16.02 -4.80 6.11
C VAL A 81 15.04 -3.85 5.40
N ARG A 82 14.39 -2.96 6.15
CA ARG A 82 13.52 -1.90 5.61
C ARG A 82 13.74 -0.61 6.38
N ALA A 83 13.80 0.50 5.65
CA ALA A 83 14.13 1.82 6.20
C ALA A 83 15.45 1.89 6.99
N GLY A 84 16.36 0.94 6.77
CA GLY A 84 17.67 0.87 7.44
C GLY A 84 17.61 0.21 8.81
N LEU A 85 16.52 -0.47 9.12
CA LEU A 85 16.30 -1.25 10.32
C LEU A 85 16.09 -2.71 9.95
N THR A 86 16.58 -3.60 10.81
CA THR A 86 16.31 -5.03 10.77
C THR A 86 14.88 -5.34 11.25
N GLY A 87 14.41 -6.57 11.00
CA GLY A 87 13.14 -7.06 11.52
C GLY A 87 12.95 -6.83 13.03
N PRO A 88 13.91 -7.23 13.89
CA PRO A 88 13.80 -7.04 15.33
C PRO A 88 13.83 -5.57 15.76
N GLU A 89 14.61 -4.73 15.08
CA GLU A 89 14.66 -3.29 15.33
C GLU A 89 13.32 -2.60 14.98
N LEU A 90 12.70 -2.96 13.85
CA LEU A 90 11.35 -2.47 13.51
C LEU A 90 10.31 -2.91 14.55
N ALA A 91 10.37 -4.16 15.00
CA ALA A 91 9.48 -4.65 16.05
C ALA A 91 9.67 -3.90 17.39
N ALA A 92 10.91 -3.57 17.75
CA ALA A 92 11.22 -2.76 18.92
C ALA A 92 10.68 -1.33 18.80
N VAL A 93 10.90 -0.67 17.66
CA VAL A 93 10.37 0.68 17.39
C VAL A 93 8.84 0.69 17.42
N ARG A 94 8.20 -0.32 16.82
CA ARG A 94 6.74 -0.49 16.83
C ARG A 94 6.20 -0.62 18.26
N THR A 95 6.89 -1.36 19.12
CA THR A 95 6.53 -1.50 20.55
C THR A 95 6.59 -0.16 21.27
N VAL A 96 7.70 0.59 21.10
CA VAL A 96 7.87 1.92 21.71
C VAL A 96 6.78 2.90 21.24
N GLN A 97 6.36 2.81 19.98
CA GLN A 97 5.41 3.74 19.36
C GLN A 97 3.98 3.20 19.25
N ALA A 98 3.65 2.11 19.94
CA ALA A 98 2.42 1.34 19.74
C ALA A 98 1.14 2.19 19.80
N VAL A 99 1.04 3.11 20.77
CA VAL A 99 -0.13 3.99 20.93
C VAL A 99 -0.31 4.94 19.74
N ARG A 100 0.79 5.58 19.30
CA ARG A 100 0.78 6.50 18.15
C ARG A 100 0.43 5.76 16.86
N LEU A 101 1.02 4.58 16.68
CA LEU A 101 0.81 3.74 15.51
C LEU A 101 -0.61 3.19 15.44
N ALA A 102 -1.20 2.77 16.56
CA ALA A 102 -2.58 2.28 16.61
C ALA A 102 -3.57 3.31 16.06
N ALA A 103 -3.42 4.58 16.46
CA ALA A 103 -4.26 5.67 15.95
C ALA A 103 -4.03 5.93 14.44
N ALA A 104 -2.79 5.83 13.97
CA ALA A 104 -2.46 5.99 12.55
C ALA A 104 -3.03 4.86 11.69
N VAL A 105 -2.88 3.61 12.13
CA VAL A 105 -3.41 2.41 11.46
C VAL A 105 -4.94 2.43 11.43
N ALA A 106 -5.60 2.85 12.51
CA ALA A 106 -7.05 3.01 12.53
C ALA A 106 -7.52 4.03 11.47
N ALA A 107 -6.85 5.19 11.39
CA ALA A 107 -7.17 6.21 10.39
C ALA A 107 -6.94 5.75 8.94
N ASP A 108 -5.95 4.87 8.72
CA ASP A 108 -5.69 4.26 7.41
C ASP A 108 -6.83 3.31 7.01
N ARG A 109 -7.31 2.47 7.95
CA ARG A 109 -8.46 1.57 7.72
C ARG A 109 -9.75 2.33 7.40
N ASP A 110 -10.02 3.41 8.11
CA ASP A 110 -11.20 4.27 7.85
C ASP A 110 -11.15 4.90 6.45
N THR A 111 -9.95 5.15 5.92
CA THR A 111 -9.76 5.70 4.57
C THR A 111 -10.02 4.65 3.52
N GLU A 112 -9.45 3.45 3.67
CA GLU A 112 -9.72 2.32 2.77
C GLU A 112 -11.20 1.96 2.73
N GLN A 113 -11.88 1.95 3.88
CA GLN A 113 -13.31 1.68 3.94
C GLN A 113 -14.14 2.74 3.18
N ARG A 114 -13.77 4.02 3.29
CA ARG A 114 -14.42 5.09 2.53
C ARG A 114 -14.15 4.97 1.04
N GLU A 115 -12.91 4.72 0.62
CA GLU A 115 -12.56 4.48 -0.80
C GLU A 115 -13.40 3.32 -1.36
N LEU A 116 -13.54 2.23 -0.61
CA LEU A 116 -14.36 1.09 -1.02
C LEU A 116 -15.85 1.45 -1.15
N HIS A 117 -16.40 2.23 -0.21
CA HIS A 117 -17.77 2.72 -0.28
C HIS A 117 -17.99 3.62 -1.51
N ASP A 118 -17.07 4.54 -1.77
CA ASP A 118 -17.14 5.46 -2.91
C ASP A 118 -17.07 4.71 -4.25
N LEU A 119 -16.18 3.72 -4.36
CA LEU A 119 -16.07 2.86 -5.55
C LEU A 119 -17.33 2.03 -5.78
N LEU A 120 -17.93 1.46 -4.72
CA LEU A 120 -19.19 0.72 -4.83
C LEU A 120 -20.34 1.62 -5.28
N ALA A 121 -20.42 2.84 -4.75
CA ALA A 121 -21.39 3.84 -5.18
C ALA A 121 -21.20 4.23 -6.66
N GLN A 122 -19.96 4.39 -7.11
CA GLN A 122 -19.64 4.67 -8.53
C GLN A 122 -20.06 3.51 -9.44
N VAL A 123 -19.76 2.26 -9.08
CA VAL A 123 -20.20 1.08 -9.85
C VAL A 123 -21.72 1.07 -9.98
N GLN A 124 -22.44 1.29 -8.87
CA GLN A 124 -23.90 1.31 -8.88
C GLN A 124 -24.43 2.44 -9.77
N SER A 125 -23.87 3.65 -9.64
CA SER A 125 -24.26 4.81 -10.44
C SER A 125 -24.04 4.57 -11.94
N GLU A 126 -22.88 4.05 -12.33
CA GLU A 126 -22.57 3.77 -13.74
C GLU A 126 -23.44 2.66 -14.31
N ALA A 127 -23.68 1.58 -13.55
CA ALA A 127 -24.48 0.45 -14.00
C ALA A 127 -25.96 0.78 -14.23
N VAL A 128 -26.50 1.79 -13.53
CA VAL A 128 -27.90 2.25 -13.71
C VAL A 128 -28.01 3.51 -14.57
N SER A 129 -26.89 4.07 -15.03
CA SER A 129 -26.89 5.30 -15.82
C SER A 129 -27.46 5.08 -17.22
N THR A 130 -28.14 6.10 -17.73
CA THR A 130 -28.80 6.02 -19.04
C THR A 130 -27.80 5.89 -20.18
N LEU A 131 -28.15 5.08 -21.19
CA LEU A 131 -27.40 4.97 -22.44
C LEU A 131 -27.64 6.14 -23.40
N ASP A 132 -28.58 7.03 -23.09
CA ASP A 132 -28.89 8.19 -23.92
C ASP A 132 -27.90 9.33 -23.64
N ARG A 133 -26.87 9.43 -24.49
CA ARG A 133 -25.82 10.44 -24.39
C ARG A 133 -25.72 11.27 -25.67
N LYS A 134 -25.54 12.58 -25.52
CA LYS A 134 -25.26 13.51 -26.62
C LYS A 134 -23.90 14.19 -26.41
N VAL A 135 -23.13 14.35 -27.49
CA VAL A 135 -21.87 15.11 -27.54
C VAL A 135 -22.01 16.12 -28.67
N ASP A 136 -21.80 17.40 -28.38
CA ASP A 136 -21.98 18.52 -29.33
C ASP A 136 -23.35 18.50 -30.05
N GLY A 137 -24.40 18.11 -29.32
CA GLY A 137 -25.76 18.00 -29.85
C GLY A 137 -26.07 16.73 -30.65
N VAL A 138 -25.07 15.89 -30.95
CA VAL A 138 -25.22 14.65 -31.70
C VAL A 138 -25.40 13.46 -30.75
N ARG A 139 -26.43 12.63 -30.99
CA ARG A 139 -26.65 11.40 -30.20
C ARG A 139 -25.55 10.38 -30.50
N VAL A 140 -24.91 9.89 -29.44
CA VAL A 140 -23.92 8.82 -29.53
C VAL A 140 -24.65 7.47 -29.67
N PRO A 141 -24.18 6.53 -30.52
CA PRO A 141 -24.76 5.20 -30.59
C PRO A 141 -24.76 4.51 -29.23
N THR A 142 -25.90 3.95 -28.83
CA THR A 142 -26.08 3.28 -27.51
C THR A 142 -25.08 2.16 -27.30
N ALA A 143 -24.73 1.39 -28.34
CA ALA A 143 -23.70 0.35 -28.27
C ALA A 143 -22.32 0.89 -27.86
N ARG A 144 -21.97 2.10 -28.30
CA ARG A 144 -20.71 2.75 -27.90
C ARG A 144 -20.77 3.24 -26.46
N VAL A 145 -21.89 3.84 -26.04
CA VAL A 145 -22.09 4.28 -24.65
C VAL A 145 -22.03 3.07 -23.70
N GLN A 146 -22.68 1.96 -24.06
CA GLN A 146 -22.64 0.71 -23.30
C GLN A 146 -21.23 0.11 -23.22
N ALA A 147 -20.46 0.12 -24.31
CA ALA A 147 -19.09 -0.39 -24.30
C ALA A 147 -18.19 0.43 -23.37
N GLU A 148 -18.30 1.77 -23.40
CA GLU A 148 -17.55 2.65 -22.50
C GLU A 148 -17.96 2.46 -21.04
N GLN A 149 -19.26 2.35 -20.75
CA GLN A 149 -19.75 2.02 -19.40
C GLN A 149 -19.24 0.66 -18.91
N ASN A 150 -19.27 -0.38 -19.74
CA ASN A 150 -18.75 -1.70 -19.38
C ASN A 150 -17.27 -1.64 -19.01
N VAL A 151 -16.46 -0.89 -19.77
CA VAL A 151 -15.03 -0.69 -19.46
C VAL A 151 -14.87 -0.01 -18.10
N LEU A 152 -15.61 1.07 -17.83
CA LEU A 152 -15.57 1.77 -16.54
C LEU A 152 -15.99 0.85 -15.37
N VAL A 153 -17.10 0.13 -15.50
CA VAL A 153 -17.59 -0.81 -14.50
C VAL A 153 -16.56 -1.92 -14.23
N HIS A 154 -15.92 -2.45 -15.27
CA HIS A 154 -14.85 -3.45 -15.11
C HIS A 154 -13.63 -2.88 -14.38
N MET A 155 -13.18 -1.67 -14.73
CA MET A 155 -12.05 -1.01 -14.04
C MET A 155 -12.36 -0.76 -12.55
N LEU A 156 -13.53 -0.20 -12.24
CA LEU A 156 -13.94 0.05 -10.85
C LEU A 156 -14.05 -1.26 -10.05
N THR A 157 -14.61 -2.32 -10.66
CA THR A 157 -14.72 -3.64 -10.04
C THR A 157 -13.34 -4.28 -9.81
N ALA A 158 -12.41 -4.11 -10.74
CA ALA A 158 -11.03 -4.56 -10.57
C ALA A 158 -10.36 -3.85 -9.39
N ARG A 159 -10.51 -2.52 -9.28
CA ARG A 159 -9.98 -1.74 -8.16
C ARG A 159 -10.56 -2.19 -6.81
N ILE A 160 -11.86 -2.45 -6.74
CA ILE A 160 -12.51 -3.02 -5.55
C ILE A 160 -11.89 -4.37 -5.18
N ARG A 161 -11.63 -5.23 -6.17
CA ARG A 161 -11.02 -6.54 -5.94
C ARG A 161 -9.60 -6.41 -5.41
N GLU A 162 -8.79 -5.51 -5.96
CA GLU A 162 -7.42 -5.22 -5.50
C GLU A 162 -7.41 -4.81 -4.03
N ILE A 163 -8.23 -3.83 -3.64
CA ILE A 163 -8.32 -3.35 -2.26
C ILE A 163 -8.72 -4.50 -1.31
N ARG A 164 -9.74 -5.30 -1.69
CA ARG A 164 -10.18 -6.44 -0.88
C ARG A 164 -9.11 -7.54 -0.77
N THR A 165 -8.38 -7.83 -1.84
CA THR A 165 -7.29 -8.81 -1.82
C THR A 165 -6.14 -8.33 -0.94
N ALA A 166 -5.70 -7.08 -1.10
CA ALA A 166 -4.66 -6.50 -0.25
C ALA A 166 -5.07 -6.49 1.24
N ARG A 167 -6.35 -6.26 1.54
CA ARG A 167 -6.88 -6.37 2.90
C ARG A 167 -6.80 -7.80 3.44
N ARG A 168 -7.23 -8.80 2.66
CA ARG A 168 -7.15 -10.22 3.05
C ARG A 168 -5.72 -10.63 3.37
N ALA A 169 -4.77 -10.28 2.50
CA ALA A 169 -3.32 -10.49 2.67
C ALA A 169 -2.84 -10.00 4.03
N ARG A 170 -3.09 -8.71 4.35
CA ARG A 170 -2.66 -8.11 5.62
C ARG A 170 -3.32 -8.69 6.87
N THR A 171 -4.51 -9.28 6.73
CA THR A 171 -5.24 -9.87 7.87
C THR A 171 -4.97 -11.36 8.06
N GLY A 172 -4.10 -11.96 7.24
CA GLY A 172 -3.77 -13.40 7.32
C GLY A 172 -4.89 -14.32 6.82
N TRP A 173 -5.83 -13.82 6.02
CA TRP A 173 -6.94 -14.61 5.47
C TRP A 173 -6.62 -15.23 4.09
N GLU A 174 -5.34 -15.44 3.78
CA GLU A 174 -4.93 -16.00 2.47
C GLU A 174 -5.06 -17.52 2.37
N VAL A 175 -5.27 -18.23 3.47
CA VAL A 175 -5.40 -19.71 3.44
C VAL A 175 -6.86 -20.13 3.59
N ALA A 176 -7.63 -19.98 2.51
CA ALA A 176 -8.83 -20.78 2.23
C ALA A 176 -9.21 -20.62 0.74
N ALA A 177 -8.47 -21.28 -0.13
CA ALA A 177 -8.90 -21.62 -1.49
C ALA A 177 -8.38 -23.03 -1.80
#